data_AF-A0A8T7DKS0-F1
#
_entry.id   AF-A0A8T7DKS0-F1
#
_cell.length_a   1.000
_cell.length_b   1.000
_cell.length_c   1.000
_cell.angle_alpha   90.00
_cell.angle_beta   90.00
_cell.angle_gamma   90.00
#
_symmetry.space_group_name_H-M   'P 1'
#
loop_
_entity.id
_entity.type
_entity.pdbx_description
1 polymer ?
#
loop_
_entity_poly.entity_id
_entity_poly.type
_entity_poly.pdbx_seq_one_letter_code
_entity_poly.pdbx_strand_id
1 'polypeptide(L)'
;MKNSRRLKPVARFAHQQERTAARQLGDSLRRAEQLQKHLDDLVEYRDQYVAGFKAAGAQGLSVVKLRDYQLFLRRLDNAIMQQRHHLLASRQQCQHSQNEWHNRHGHSKMIDKVIDNRKQAENRKRDEQEQREIDDRPTSSTDPNRPDH
;
A
#
# COMPACT_ATOMS: atom_id res chain seq x y z
N MET A 1 4.86 31.06 -18.77
CA MET A 1 5.46 29.84 -18.16
C MET A 1 4.41 28.73 -18.13
N LYS A 2 4.76 27.49 -18.55
CA LYS A 2 3.79 26.38 -18.69
C LYS A 2 3.17 25.96 -17.34
N ASN A 3 1.84 25.88 -17.26
CA ASN A 3 1.10 25.55 -16.03
C ASN A 3 1.30 24.08 -15.62
N SER A 4 1.56 23.21 -16.60
CA SER A 4 1.91 21.80 -16.38
C SER A 4 3.21 21.61 -15.56
N ARG A 5 4.19 22.53 -15.69
CA ARG A 5 5.45 22.46 -14.92
C ARG A 5 5.26 22.77 -13.43
N ARG A 6 4.26 23.59 -13.07
CA ARG A 6 3.98 23.96 -11.66
C ARG A 6 3.33 22.83 -10.86
N LEU A 7 2.70 21.87 -11.53
CA LEU A 7 2.07 20.70 -10.88
C LEU A 7 3.03 19.53 -10.65
N LYS A 8 4.20 19.50 -11.32
CA LYS A 8 5.18 18.41 -11.16
C LYS A 8 5.65 18.19 -9.71
N PRO A 9 5.91 19.23 -8.90
CA PRO A 9 6.25 19.04 -7.48
C PRO A 9 5.11 18.42 -6.67
N VAL A 10 3.86 18.82 -6.94
CA VAL A 10 2.67 18.30 -6.26
C VAL A 10 2.47 16.81 -6.57
N ALA A 11 2.62 16.40 -7.83
CA ALA A 11 2.60 14.99 -8.19
C ALA A 11 3.71 14.20 -7.50
N ARG A 12 4.95 14.69 -7.53
CA ARG A 12 6.07 14.03 -6.83
C ARG A 12 5.79 13.83 -5.34
N PHE A 13 5.19 14.82 -4.68
CA PHE A 13 4.78 14.70 -3.29
C PHE A 13 3.67 13.66 -3.11
N ALA A 14 2.63 13.66 -3.94
CA ALA A 14 1.55 12.68 -3.90
C ALA A 14 2.06 11.23 -4.09
N HIS A 15 2.92 11.01 -5.08
CA HIS A 15 3.59 9.73 -5.32
C HIS A 15 4.45 9.29 -4.12
N GLN A 16 5.14 10.23 -3.47
CA GLN A 16 5.93 9.93 -2.29
C GLN A 16 5.03 9.52 -1.10
N GLN A 17 3.91 10.21 -0.90
CA GLN A 17 2.93 9.87 0.14
C GLN A 17 2.30 8.49 -0.11
N GLU A 18 1.97 8.17 -1.38
CA GLU A 18 1.48 6.85 -1.77
C GLU A 18 2.49 5.74 -1.45
N ARG A 19 3.76 5.94 -1.82
CA ARG A 19 4.84 4.97 -1.52
C ARG A 19 5.02 4.77 -0.02
N THR A 20 4.94 5.84 0.77
CA THR A 20 5.01 5.74 2.23
C THR A 20 3.83 4.94 2.79
N ALA A 21 2.60 5.22 2.34
CA ALA A 21 1.42 4.48 2.77
C ALA A 21 1.48 3.00 2.36
N ALA A 22 1.98 2.69 1.16
CA ALA A 22 2.18 1.32 0.70
C ALA A 22 3.18 0.54 1.57
N ARG A 23 4.28 1.20 2.00
CA ARG A 23 5.24 0.60 2.94
C ARG A 23 4.60 0.31 4.30
N GLN A 24 3.87 1.27 4.84
CA GLN A 24 3.16 1.11 6.12
C GLN A 24 2.12 -0.03 6.06
N LEU A 25 1.40 -0.16 4.94
CA LEU A 25 0.51 -1.29 4.71
C LEU A 25 1.29 -2.61 4.73
N GLY A 26 2.38 -2.70 3.96
CA GLY A 26 3.24 -3.89 3.95
C GLY A 26 3.81 -4.26 5.33
N ASP A 27 4.25 -3.28 6.12
CA ASP A 27 4.71 -3.50 7.50
C ASP A 27 3.60 -4.02 8.41
N SER A 28 2.39 -3.45 8.30
CA SER A 28 1.24 -3.87 9.10
C SER A 28 0.79 -5.30 8.78
N LEU A 29 0.78 -5.68 7.49
CA LEU A 29 0.45 -7.03 7.05
C LEU A 29 1.45 -8.05 7.58
N ARG A 30 2.76 -7.78 7.44
CA ARG A 30 3.81 -8.66 7.99
C ARG A 30 3.67 -8.84 9.50
N ARG A 31 3.35 -7.77 10.23
CA ARG A 31 3.14 -7.85 11.68
C ARG A 31 1.94 -8.72 12.02
N ALA A 32 0.82 -8.57 11.31
CA ALA A 32 -0.36 -9.40 11.53
C ALA A 32 -0.09 -10.89 11.24
N GLU A 33 0.67 -11.18 10.18
CA GLU A 33 1.10 -12.54 9.83
C GLU A 33 2.00 -13.15 10.91
N GLN A 34 3.00 -12.40 11.40
CA GLN A 34 3.87 -12.86 12.50
C GLN A 34 3.07 -13.15 13.78
N LEU A 35 2.12 -12.27 14.13
CA LEU A 35 1.26 -12.47 15.30
C LEU A 35 0.34 -13.67 15.14
N GLN A 36 -0.19 -13.90 13.94
CA GLN A 36 -0.99 -15.08 13.62
C GLN A 36 -0.16 -16.35 13.77
N LYS A 37 1.03 -16.40 13.16
CA LYS A 37 1.92 -17.56 13.27
C LYS A 37 2.25 -17.89 14.72
N HIS A 38 2.60 -16.88 15.53
CA HIS A 38 2.88 -17.11 16.95
C HIS A 38 1.66 -17.59 17.73
N LEU A 39 0.45 -17.12 17.39
CA LEU A 39 -0.78 -17.64 17.97
C LEU A 39 -0.98 -19.12 17.63
N ASP A 40 -0.76 -19.49 16.37
CA ASP A 40 -0.90 -20.87 15.90
C ASP A 40 0.10 -21.79 16.62
N ASP A 41 1.36 -21.37 16.73
CA ASP A 41 2.41 -22.10 17.49
C ASP A 41 2.00 -22.31 18.97
N LEU A 42 1.44 -21.28 19.63
CA LEU A 42 0.98 -21.39 21.02
C LEU A 42 -0.20 -22.35 21.18
N VAL A 43 -1.15 -22.32 20.24
CA VAL A 43 -2.32 -23.22 20.25
C VAL A 43 -1.88 -24.66 19.99
N GLU A 44 -1.02 -24.88 19.01
CA GLU A 44 -0.47 -26.21 18.73
C GLU A 44 0.28 -26.76 19.94
N TYR A 45 1.17 -25.95 20.53
CA TYR A 45 1.92 -26.35 21.73
C TYR A 45 0.98 -26.69 22.90
N ARG A 46 -0.09 -25.91 23.09
CA ARG A 46 -1.11 -26.20 24.11
C ARG A 46 -1.77 -27.56 23.89
N ASP A 47 -2.17 -27.84 22.66
CA ASP A 47 -2.89 -29.08 22.35
C ASP A 47 -1.98 -30.30 22.50
N GLN A 48 -0.72 -30.20 22.07
CA GLN A 48 0.32 -31.19 22.32
C GLN A 48 0.55 -31.40 23.84
N TYR A 49 0.61 -30.31 24.61
CA TYR A 49 0.81 -30.37 26.05
C TYR A 49 -0.36 -31.06 26.78
N VAL A 50 -1.61 -30.76 26.40
CA VAL A 50 -2.80 -31.42 26.92
C VAL A 50 -2.82 -32.91 26.56
N ALA A 51 -2.49 -33.27 25.32
CA ALA A 51 -2.43 -34.65 24.87
C ALA A 51 -1.39 -35.48 25.63
N GLY A 52 -0.17 -34.93 25.79
CA GLY A 52 0.90 -35.56 26.57
C GLY A 52 0.52 -35.77 28.04
N PHE A 53 -0.17 -34.80 28.64
CA PHE A 53 -0.65 -34.94 30.01
C PHE A 53 -1.71 -36.03 30.16
N LYS A 54 -2.67 -36.13 29.22
CA LYS A 54 -3.69 -37.20 29.23
C LYS A 54 -3.05 -38.59 29.15
N ALA A 55 -2.03 -38.75 28.30
CA ALA A 55 -1.29 -40.01 28.19
C ALA A 55 -0.55 -40.37 29.49
N ALA A 56 0.08 -39.39 30.14
CA ALA A 56 0.74 -39.59 31.44
C ALA A 56 -0.27 -39.89 32.57
N GLY A 57 -1.46 -39.29 32.54
CA GLY A 57 -2.53 -39.52 33.51
C GLY A 57 -3.07 -40.95 33.51
N ALA A 58 -3.08 -41.61 32.36
CA ALA A 58 -3.48 -43.02 32.25
C ALA A 58 -2.55 -43.98 33.02
N GLN A 59 -1.34 -43.55 33.37
CA GLN A 59 -0.35 -44.35 34.11
C GLN A 59 -0.32 -44.02 35.62
N GLY A 60 -1.22 -43.13 36.09
CA GLY A 60 -1.25 -42.65 37.47
C GLY A 60 -0.29 -41.47 37.70
N LEU A 61 -0.85 -40.29 37.97
CA LEU A 61 -0.09 -39.06 38.25
C LEU A 61 -0.15 -38.68 39.72
N SER A 62 0.94 -38.11 40.24
CA SER A 62 0.94 -37.50 41.57
C SER A 62 0.15 -36.18 41.58
N VAL A 63 -0.41 -35.83 42.74
CA VAL A 63 -1.16 -34.58 42.95
C VAL A 63 -0.32 -33.34 42.64
N VAL A 64 0.99 -33.39 42.90
CA VAL A 64 1.94 -32.31 42.59
C VAL A 64 2.02 -32.07 41.08
N LYS A 65 2.20 -33.14 40.28
CA LYS A 65 2.25 -33.04 38.80
C LYS A 65 0.94 -32.51 38.21
N LEU A 66 -0.20 -32.89 38.79
CA LEU A 66 -1.50 -32.36 38.37
C LEU A 66 -1.62 -30.85 38.61
N ARG A 67 -1.14 -30.36 39.77
CA ARG A 67 -1.14 -28.94 40.10
C ARG A 67 -0.24 -28.13 39.17
N ASP A 68 0.98 -28.60 38.92
CA ASP A 68 1.94 -27.92 38.04
C ASP A 68 1.40 -27.82 36.61
N TYR A 69 0.78 -28.90 36.12
CA TYR A 69 0.08 -28.91 34.84
C TYR A 69 -1.01 -27.84 34.75
N GLN A 70 -1.90 -27.77 35.75
CA GLN A 70 -2.98 -26.77 35.77
C GLN A 70 -2.45 -25.33 35.80
N LEU A 71 -1.38 -25.08 36.55
CA LEU A 71 -0.76 -23.76 36.63
C LEU A 71 -0.14 -23.36 35.28
N PHE A 72 0.59 -24.27 34.64
CA PHE A 72 1.20 -24.00 33.35
C PHE A 72 0.15 -23.82 32.25
N LEU A 73 -0.86 -24.68 32.20
CA LEU A 73 -1.96 -24.57 31.23
C LEU A 73 -2.67 -23.21 31.35
N ARG A 74 -2.96 -22.75 32.57
CA ARG A 74 -3.53 -21.41 32.79
C ARG A 74 -2.62 -20.29 32.29
N ARG A 75 -1.30 -20.39 32.47
CA ARG A 75 -0.36 -19.39 31.94
C ARG A 75 -0.38 -19.39 30.41
N LEU A 76 -0.42 -20.56 29.80
CA LEU A 76 -0.47 -20.72 28.35
C LEU A 76 -1.78 -20.18 27.76
N ASP A 77 -2.92 -20.47 28.40
CA ASP A 77 -4.23 -19.92 28.02
C ASP A 77 -4.22 -18.38 28.10
N ASN A 78 -3.65 -17.81 29.15
CA ASN A 78 -3.49 -16.36 29.29
C ASN A 78 -2.61 -15.76 28.17
N ALA A 79 -1.49 -16.41 27.84
CA ALA A 79 -0.62 -15.97 26.74
C ALA A 79 -1.35 -16.01 25.38
N ILE A 80 -2.12 -17.07 25.12
CA ILE A 80 -2.96 -17.20 23.91
C ILE A 80 -4.00 -16.08 23.85
N MET A 81 -4.67 -15.76 24.97
CA MET A 81 -5.62 -14.65 25.01
C MET A 81 -4.95 -13.31 24.68
N GLN A 82 -3.81 -13.02 25.31
CA GLN A 82 -3.04 -11.80 25.03
C GLN A 82 -2.62 -11.72 23.56
N GLN A 83 -2.14 -12.83 23.01
CA GLN A 83 -1.74 -12.90 21.61
C GLN A 83 -2.91 -12.66 20.65
N ARG A 84 -4.10 -13.18 20.96
CA ARG A 84 -5.34 -12.90 20.21
C ARG A 84 -5.70 -11.42 20.23
N HIS A 85 -5.55 -10.75 21.38
CA HIS A 85 -5.78 -9.31 21.48
C HIS A 85 -4.79 -8.51 20.62
N HIS A 86 -3.50 -8.86 20.64
CA HIS A 86 -2.49 -8.22 19.78
C HIS A 86 -2.79 -8.43 18.29
N LEU A 87 -3.18 -9.65 17.91
CA LEU A 87 -3.57 -9.96 16.53
C LEU A 87 -4.79 -9.14 16.08
N LEU A 88 -5.82 -9.01 16.93
CA LEU A 88 -6.99 -8.17 16.65
C LEU A 88 -6.59 -6.71 16.41
N ALA A 89 -5.78 -6.13 17.29
CA ALA A 89 -5.27 -4.76 17.13
C ALA A 89 -4.45 -4.61 15.84
N SER A 90 -3.60 -5.59 15.52
CA SER A 90 -2.80 -5.56 14.29
C SER A 90 -3.66 -5.66 13.03
N ARG A 91 -4.74 -6.45 13.05
CA ARG A 91 -5.70 -6.54 11.93
C ARG A 91 -6.45 -5.22 11.74
N GLN A 92 -6.86 -4.55 12.82
CA GLN A 92 -7.44 -3.20 12.75
C GLN A 92 -6.44 -2.20 12.14
N GLN A 93 -5.17 -2.28 12.53
CA GLN A 93 -4.12 -1.44 11.95
C GLN A 93 -3.91 -1.72 10.45
N CYS A 94 -4.02 -2.98 10.01
CA CYS A 94 -3.96 -3.34 8.59
C CYS A 94 -5.11 -2.72 7.81
N GLN A 95 -6.33 -2.76 8.36
CA GLN A 95 -7.49 -2.14 7.72
C GLN A 95 -7.32 -0.62 7.60
N HIS A 96 -6.80 0.02 8.66
CA HIS A 96 -6.52 1.45 8.64
C HIS A 96 -5.44 1.82 7.60
N SER A 97 -4.32 1.10 7.57
CA SER A 97 -3.23 1.35 6.61
C SER A 97 -3.67 1.06 5.16
N GLN A 98 -4.55 0.09 4.95
CA GLN A 98 -5.14 -0.21 3.64
C GLN A 98 -6.00 0.95 3.14
N ASN A 99 -6.87 1.49 4.01
CA ASN A 99 -7.70 2.65 3.68
C ASN A 99 -6.84 3.89 3.37
N GLU A 100 -5.81 4.17 4.18
CA GLU A 100 -4.87 5.25 3.90
C GLU A 100 -4.18 5.06 2.55
N TRP A 101 -3.66 3.86 2.26
CA TRP A 101 -3.02 3.58 0.98
C TRP A 101 -3.98 3.80 -0.20
N HIS A 102 -5.23 3.30 -0.11
CA HIS A 102 -6.24 3.53 -1.14
C HIS A 102 -6.52 5.02 -1.36
N ASN A 103 -6.65 5.80 -0.29
CA ASN A 103 -6.87 7.25 -0.38
C ASN A 103 -5.68 7.96 -1.06
N ARG A 104 -4.43 7.64 -0.66
CA ARG A 104 -3.23 8.24 -1.27
C ARG A 104 -3.08 7.83 -2.73
N HIS A 105 -3.32 6.57 -3.06
CA HIS A 105 -3.28 6.05 -4.42
C HIS A 105 -4.32 6.73 -5.32
N GLY A 106 -5.55 6.89 -4.85
CA GLY A 106 -6.61 7.61 -5.56
C GLY A 106 -6.24 9.07 -5.82
N HIS A 107 -5.70 9.77 -4.81
CA HIS A 107 -5.25 11.16 -4.95
C HIS A 107 -4.09 11.31 -5.94
N SER A 108 -3.11 10.41 -5.88
CA SER A 108 -1.98 10.35 -6.80
C SER A 108 -2.44 10.21 -8.26
N LYS A 109 -3.31 9.23 -8.53
CA LYS A 109 -3.92 9.02 -9.86
C LYS A 109 -4.72 10.23 -10.36
N MET A 110 -5.46 10.89 -9.47
CA MET A 110 -6.21 12.10 -9.82
C MET A 110 -5.26 13.23 -10.27
N ILE A 111 -4.18 13.47 -9.52
CA ILE A 111 -3.18 14.49 -9.86
C ILE A 111 -2.53 14.18 -11.22
N ASP A 112 -2.15 12.93 -11.44
CA ASP A 112 -1.56 12.50 -12.72
C ASP A 112 -2.51 12.76 -13.89
N LYS A 113 -3.80 12.45 -13.73
CA LYS A 113 -4.83 12.72 -14.74
C LYS A 113 -4.97 14.22 -15.02
N VAL A 114 -4.94 15.07 -14.00
CA VAL A 114 -5.00 16.54 -14.17
C VAL A 114 -3.76 17.05 -14.92
N ILE A 115 -2.58 16.52 -14.61
CA ILE A 115 -1.34 16.89 -15.30
C ILE A 115 -1.40 16.49 -16.77
N ASP A 116 -1.88 15.28 -17.06
CA ASP A 116 -1.98 14.78 -18.43
C ASP A 116 -2.94 15.63 -19.27
N ASN A 117 -4.14 15.89 -18.75
CA ASN A 117 -5.12 16.77 -19.40
C ASN A 117 -4.54 18.16 -19.70
N ARG A 118 -3.77 18.73 -18.77
CA ARG A 118 -3.12 20.04 -18.98
C ARG A 118 -2.02 19.99 -20.03
N LYS A 119 -1.21 18.93 -20.07
CA LYS A 119 -0.20 18.75 -21.12
C LYS A 119 -0.86 18.63 -22.49
N GLN A 120 -1.93 17.86 -22.61
CA GLN A 120 -2.67 17.72 -23.86
C GLN A 120 -3.27 19.06 -24.32
N ALA A 121 -3.84 19.86 -23.41
CA ALA A 121 -4.36 21.18 -23.74
C ALA A 121 -3.26 22.18 -24.15
N GLU A 122 -2.09 22.13 -23.50
CA GLU A 122 -0.93 22.94 -23.87
C GLU A 122 -0.36 22.54 -25.25
N ASN A 123 -0.33 21.25 -25.58
CA ASN A 123 0.12 20.78 -26.88
C ASN A 123 -0.83 21.22 -27.99
N ARG A 124 -2.15 21.01 -27.84
CA ARG A 124 -3.14 21.45 -28.83
C ARG A 124 -3.04 22.95 -29.14
N LYS A 125 -2.92 23.79 -28.10
CA LYS A 125 -2.75 25.23 -28.28
C LYS A 125 -1.46 25.61 -29.03
N ARG A 126 -0.38 24.88 -28.77
CA ARG A 126 0.89 25.10 -29.47
C ARG A 126 0.76 24.69 -30.94
N ASP A 127 0.17 23.53 -31.22
CA ASP A 127 0.00 23.03 -32.58
C ASP A 127 -0.92 23.98 -33.39
N GLU A 128 -1.97 24.54 -32.77
CA GLU A 128 -2.81 25.61 -33.36
C GLU A 128 -2.03 26.91 -33.64
N GLN A 129 -1.09 27.29 -32.76
CA GLN A 129 -0.24 28.47 -32.97
C GLN A 129 0.78 28.25 -34.09
N GLU A 130 1.44 27.10 -34.12
CA GLU A 130 2.40 26.72 -35.17
C GLU A 130 1.72 26.69 -36.55
N GLN A 131 0.48 26.19 -36.64
CA GLN A 131 -0.27 26.18 -37.89
C GLN A 131 -0.65 27.60 -38.37
N ARG A 132 -1.06 28.49 -37.47
CA ARG A 132 -1.31 29.90 -37.81
C ARG A 132 -0.06 30.62 -38.31
N GLU A 133 1.09 30.37 -37.71
CA GLU A 133 2.37 30.98 -38.14
C GLU A 133 2.83 30.49 -39.52
N ILE A 134 2.44 29.27 -39.92
CA ILE A 134 2.70 28.73 -41.27
C ILE A 134 1.78 29.40 -42.29
N ASP A 135 0.50 29.58 -41.98
CA ASP A 135 -0.48 30.19 -42.89
C ASP A 135 -0.24 31.71 -43.11
N ASP A 136 0.32 32.42 -42.12
CA ASP A 136 0.64 33.86 -42.21
C ASP A 136 1.94 34.15 -42.99
N ARG A 137 2.70 33.13 -43.43
CA ARG A 137 3.82 33.34 -44.35
C ARG A 137 3.27 33.46 -45.77
N PRO A 138 3.30 34.66 -46.40
CA PRO A 138 2.95 34.76 -47.80
C PRO A 138 3.99 33.98 -48.60
N THR A 139 3.54 33.13 -49.53
CA THR A 139 4.39 32.57 -50.57
C THR A 139 4.88 33.71 -51.47
N SER A 140 5.92 34.43 -51.06
CA SER A 140 6.67 35.33 -51.95
C SER A 140 7.54 34.47 -52.87
N SER A 141 6.89 33.77 -53.79
CA SER A 141 7.49 33.17 -54.96
C SER A 141 6.84 33.83 -56.18
N THR A 142 6.93 35.16 -56.26
CA THR A 142 6.79 35.85 -57.53
C THR A 142 8.20 35.87 -58.12
N ASP A 143 8.49 34.82 -58.88
CA ASP A 143 9.68 34.69 -59.73
C ASP A 143 9.70 35.85 -60.74
N PRO A 144 10.71 36.75 -60.72
CA PRO A 144 10.77 37.85 -61.67
C PRO A 144 11.46 37.48 -62.99
N ASN A 145 11.70 36.20 -63.29
CA ASN A 145 12.26 35.81 -64.59
C ASN A 145 11.19 35.19 -65.52
N ARG A 146 10.31 36.03 -66.06
CA ARG A 146 9.43 35.67 -67.19
C ARG A 146 9.87 36.44 -68.44
N PRO A 147 10.44 35.77 -69.46
CA PRO A 147 10.71 36.37 -70.75
C PRO A 147 9.44 36.32 -71.60
N ASP A 148 9.03 37.43 -72.21
CA ASP A 148 8.08 37.42 -73.33
C ASP A 148 8.39 38.63 -74.24
N HIS A 149 8.75 38.28 -75.47
CA HIS A 149 8.94 39.03 -76.73
C HIS A 149 8.79 40.56 -76.81
#